data_AF-A0A936SR47-F1
#
_entry.id   AF-A0A936SR47-F1
#
_cell.length_a   1.000
_cell.length_b   1.000
_cell.length_c   1.000
_cell.angle_alpha   90.00
_cell.angle_beta   90.00
_cell.angle_gamma   90.00
#
_symmetry.space_group_name_H-M   'P 1'
#
loop_
_entity.id
_entity.type
_entity.pdbx_description
1 polymer ?
#
loop_
_entity_poly.entity_id
_entity_poly.type
_entity_poly.pdbx_seq_one_letter_code
_entity_poly.pdbx_strand_id
1 'polypeptide(L)'
;MALNLPGYANTLAGFGKRVVDLVHAIAPNALVALQASKWSTNADPNGVTAALVPGMAQRTAAFLKAMGGDKADLLFVEWSDRDSGCTNLPQCQPPRAWWDVTNHDLPRPTRAVLWENALSAAAGKRLILWQVPAGNIGLDNSCNHYQDNRAAYLFSHPRDAFDSGVAAVLFGSGAECMTNPSTDGGLIGTQGKQAYDPPAAPDGLSLVAAAGATATLRWNESDAPDLWRYRLRYQLGAGPATTLDLSRANTATLLLPSAGSWSISVAAIDAQGHAGPYSTAVGATTSQGARQVLVPIARR
;
A
#
# COMPACT_ATOMS: atom_id res chain seq x y z
N MET A 1 13.74 21.71 -26.89
CA MET A 1 15.22 21.64 -26.75
C MET A 1 15.66 20.31 -27.37
N ALA A 2 16.53 20.35 -28.37
CA ALA A 2 17.04 19.15 -29.04
C ALA A 2 18.36 18.76 -28.37
N LEU A 3 18.50 17.51 -27.91
CA LEU A 3 19.74 17.02 -27.29
C LEU A 3 20.76 16.73 -28.41
N ASN A 4 21.79 17.58 -28.52
CA ASN A 4 22.89 17.37 -29.46
C ASN A 4 24.15 16.88 -28.72
N LEU A 5 24.13 15.63 -28.25
CA LEU A 5 25.21 15.03 -27.46
C LEU A 5 25.53 13.61 -27.96
N PRO A 6 26.79 13.28 -28.28
CA PRO A 6 27.18 11.95 -28.74
C PRO A 6 26.75 10.83 -27.78
N GLY A 7 26.27 9.71 -28.31
CA GLY A 7 25.79 8.57 -27.53
C GLY A 7 24.31 8.63 -27.14
N TYR A 8 23.62 9.74 -27.41
CA TYR A 8 22.18 9.88 -27.19
C TYR A 8 21.50 10.34 -28.49
N ALA A 9 20.34 9.76 -28.78
CA ALA A 9 19.54 10.19 -29.93
C ALA A 9 19.01 11.62 -29.72
N ASN A 10 18.93 12.42 -30.77
CA ASN A 10 18.32 13.75 -30.70
C ASN A 10 16.79 13.67 -30.70
N THR A 11 16.24 13.04 -29.67
CA THR A 11 14.81 12.81 -29.45
C THR A 11 14.50 12.90 -27.95
N LEU A 12 13.21 12.91 -27.57
CA LEU A 12 12.81 12.84 -26.16
C LEU A 12 13.38 11.59 -25.45
N ALA A 13 13.47 10.46 -26.17
CA ALA A 13 14.07 9.24 -25.65
C ALA A 13 15.55 9.41 -25.28
N GLY A 14 16.33 10.08 -26.13
CA GLY A 14 17.73 10.38 -25.80
C GLY A 14 17.88 11.41 -24.69
N PHE A 15 17.00 12.42 -24.63
CA PHE A 15 16.94 13.38 -23.52
C PHE A 15 16.69 12.69 -22.18
N GLY A 16 15.66 11.83 -22.08
CA GLY A 16 15.35 11.10 -20.86
C GLY A 16 16.52 10.21 -20.39
N LYS A 17 17.13 9.45 -21.32
CA LYS A 17 18.30 8.62 -21.03
C LYS A 17 19.46 9.44 -20.47
N ARG A 18 19.72 10.61 -21.07
CA ARG A 18 20.79 11.50 -20.61
C ARG A 18 20.53 12.06 -19.21
N VAL A 19 19.28 12.42 -18.90
CA VAL A 19 18.92 12.91 -17.56
C VAL A 19 19.19 11.82 -16.52
N VAL A 20 18.73 10.59 -16.76
CA VAL A 20 18.96 9.45 -15.85
C VAL A 20 20.46 9.20 -15.66
N ASP A 21 21.20 9.04 -16.76
CA ASP A 21 22.65 8.78 -16.71
C ASP A 21 23.43 9.93 -16.06
N LEU A 22 22.98 11.19 -16.21
CA LEU A 22 23.60 12.34 -15.57
C LEU A 22 23.38 12.33 -14.06
N VAL A 23 22.14 12.11 -13.59
CA VAL A 23 21.83 12.07 -12.15
C VAL A 23 22.66 11.01 -11.46
N HIS A 24 22.72 9.79 -12.01
CA HIS A 24 23.54 8.72 -11.42
C HIS A 24 25.04 9.05 -11.42
N ALA A 25 25.55 9.76 -12.42
CA ALA A 25 26.96 10.12 -12.50
C ALA A 25 27.37 11.22 -11.51
N ILE A 26 26.52 12.22 -11.28
CA ILE A 26 26.89 13.41 -10.48
C ILE A 26 26.29 13.42 -9.08
N ALA A 27 25.23 12.66 -8.85
CA ALA A 27 24.50 12.58 -7.59
C ALA A 27 24.24 11.10 -7.23
N PRO A 28 25.29 10.34 -6.87
CA PRO A 28 25.19 8.89 -6.64
C PRO A 28 24.29 8.50 -5.46
N ASN A 29 23.94 9.45 -4.58
CA ASN A 29 23.02 9.26 -3.47
C ASN A 29 21.57 9.70 -3.80
N ALA A 30 21.32 10.19 -5.02
CA ALA A 30 19.99 10.57 -5.46
C ALA A 30 19.35 9.43 -6.24
N LEU A 31 18.05 9.21 -5.99
CA LEU A 31 17.22 8.36 -6.83
C LEU A 31 16.63 9.20 -7.96
N VAL A 32 16.55 8.64 -9.16
CA VAL A 32 15.85 9.25 -10.30
C VAL A 32 14.56 8.50 -10.59
N ALA A 33 13.47 9.26 -10.71
CA ALA A 33 12.15 8.74 -11.00
C ALA A 33 11.53 9.48 -12.17
N LEU A 34 11.04 8.74 -13.17
CA LEU A 34 10.34 9.33 -14.31
C LEU A 34 8.83 9.41 -14.03
N GLN A 35 8.17 10.47 -14.49
CA GLN A 35 6.71 10.58 -14.39
C GLN A 35 6.04 9.61 -15.37
N ALA A 36 5.29 8.66 -14.83
CA ALA A 36 4.34 7.83 -15.55
C ALA A 36 2.96 8.47 -15.43
N SER A 37 2.62 9.36 -16.37
CA SER A 37 1.29 9.97 -16.33
C SER A 37 0.21 8.97 -16.67
N LYS A 38 -0.83 8.88 -15.86
CA LYS A 38 -1.97 7.99 -16.12
C LYS A 38 -2.75 8.39 -17.38
N TRP A 39 -2.66 9.64 -17.80
CA TRP A 39 -3.29 10.14 -19.03
C TRP A 39 -2.42 9.97 -20.30
N SER A 40 -1.20 9.44 -20.16
CA SER A 40 -0.22 9.31 -21.26
C SER A 40 -0.67 8.45 -22.46
N THR A 41 -1.78 7.71 -22.30
CA THR A 41 -2.34 6.85 -23.37
C THR A 41 -3.64 7.39 -23.96
N ASN A 42 -3.89 8.71 -23.84
CA ASN A 42 -5.08 9.42 -24.34
C ASN A 42 -6.41 9.01 -23.69
N ALA A 43 -6.37 8.33 -22.54
CA ALA A 43 -7.53 8.03 -21.71
C ALA A 43 -7.11 7.95 -20.25
N ASP A 44 -8.03 8.28 -19.33
CA ASP A 44 -7.82 8.02 -17.90
C ASP A 44 -8.13 6.53 -17.61
N PRO A 45 -7.19 5.73 -17.07
CA PRO A 45 -7.46 4.34 -16.71
C PRO A 45 -8.61 4.19 -15.70
N ASN A 46 -8.93 5.25 -14.94
CA ASN A 46 -10.06 5.32 -14.03
C ASN A 46 -11.41 5.57 -14.70
N GLY A 47 -11.43 5.82 -16.01
CA GLY A 47 -12.65 6.02 -16.82
C GLY A 47 -12.98 4.92 -17.83
N VAL A 48 -12.15 3.85 -17.94
CA VAL A 48 -12.32 2.82 -18.99
C VAL A 48 -12.92 1.51 -18.45
N THR A 49 -12.83 0.37 -19.16
CA THR A 49 -13.15 -0.95 -18.59
C THR A 49 -11.89 -1.57 -17.95
N ALA A 50 -12.05 -2.45 -16.97
CA ALA A 50 -10.92 -3.06 -16.26
C ALA A 50 -9.99 -3.85 -17.21
N ALA A 51 -10.55 -4.46 -18.27
CA ALA A 51 -9.81 -5.22 -19.26
C ALA A 51 -8.80 -4.38 -20.05
N LEU A 52 -9.05 -3.07 -20.23
CA LEU A 52 -8.16 -2.18 -20.99
C LEU A 52 -6.96 -1.67 -20.16
N VAL A 53 -7.09 -1.69 -18.84
CA VAL A 53 -6.17 -1.02 -17.92
C VAL A 53 -4.75 -1.59 -17.96
N PRO A 54 -4.53 -2.91 -17.93
CA PRO A 54 -3.17 -3.45 -18.00
C PRO A 54 -2.46 -3.07 -19.30
N GLY A 55 -3.19 -3.07 -20.42
CA GLY A 55 -2.64 -2.67 -21.72
C GLY A 55 -2.23 -1.18 -21.77
N MET A 56 -2.97 -0.30 -21.07
CA MET A 56 -2.58 1.11 -20.92
C MET A 56 -1.28 1.24 -20.12
N ALA A 57 -1.20 0.56 -18.97
CA ALA A 57 -0.02 0.57 -18.11
C ALA A 57 1.24 0.05 -18.83
N GLN A 58 1.10 -1.04 -19.59
CA GLN A 58 2.19 -1.61 -20.39
C GLN A 58 2.72 -0.65 -21.46
N ARG A 59 1.83 0.10 -22.14
CA ARG A 59 2.25 1.12 -23.11
C ARG A 59 3.02 2.26 -22.45
N THR A 60 2.55 2.73 -21.29
CA THR A 60 3.26 3.74 -20.49
C THR A 60 4.64 3.23 -20.06
N ALA A 61 4.74 1.99 -19.56
CA ALA A 61 6.02 1.37 -19.20
C ALA A 61 6.99 1.26 -20.39
N ALA A 62 6.51 0.81 -21.55
CA ALA A 62 7.33 0.69 -22.76
C ALA A 62 7.86 2.06 -23.23
N PHE A 63 7.02 3.09 -23.18
CA PHE A 63 7.42 4.46 -23.48
C PHE A 63 8.51 4.96 -22.52
N LEU A 64 8.32 4.78 -21.21
CA LEU A 64 9.30 5.19 -20.20
C LEU A 64 10.62 4.43 -20.34
N LYS A 65 10.57 3.12 -20.62
CA LYS A 65 11.76 2.30 -20.92
C LYS A 65 12.55 2.90 -22.09
N ALA A 66 11.88 3.33 -23.16
CA ALA A 66 12.56 3.98 -24.29
C ALA A 66 13.27 5.29 -23.88
N MET A 67 12.76 5.98 -22.86
CA MET A 67 13.34 7.19 -22.28
C MET A 67 14.35 6.94 -21.15
N GLY A 68 14.82 5.71 -20.92
CA GLY A 68 15.78 5.38 -19.85
C GLY A 68 15.15 4.95 -18.53
N GLY A 69 13.84 4.68 -18.52
CA GLY A 69 13.13 4.16 -17.35
C GLY A 69 13.56 2.77 -16.90
N ASP A 70 14.27 2.01 -17.75
CA ASP A 70 14.92 0.76 -17.35
C ASP A 70 16.05 1.00 -16.34
N LYS A 71 16.78 2.10 -16.51
CA LYS A 71 17.83 2.55 -15.60
C LYS A 71 17.30 3.40 -14.44
N ALA A 72 16.16 4.07 -14.59
CA ALA A 72 15.56 4.83 -13.48
C ALA A 72 15.29 3.95 -12.26
N ASP A 73 15.30 4.53 -11.07
CA ASP A 73 15.17 3.79 -9.81
C ASP A 73 13.70 3.53 -9.45
N LEU A 74 12.83 4.51 -9.73
CA LEU A 74 11.42 4.53 -9.37
C LEU A 74 10.60 5.17 -10.51
N LEU A 75 9.27 5.17 -10.37
CA LEU A 75 8.38 5.99 -11.21
C LEU A 75 7.47 6.85 -10.34
N PHE A 76 7.19 8.08 -10.77
CA PHE A 76 6.12 8.88 -10.18
C PHE A 76 4.80 8.62 -10.91
N VAL A 77 3.68 8.55 -10.20
CA VAL A 77 2.33 8.33 -10.74
C VAL A 77 1.33 9.23 -10.05
N GLU A 78 0.30 9.72 -10.73
CA GLU A 78 -0.67 10.66 -10.16
C GLU A 78 -2.10 10.11 -10.04
N TRP A 79 -2.83 10.56 -9.00
CA TRP A 79 -4.28 10.37 -8.90
C TRP A 79 -5.06 11.58 -9.39
N SER A 80 -4.71 12.76 -8.88
CA SER A 80 -5.32 14.04 -9.24
C SER A 80 -4.44 15.19 -8.73
N ASP A 81 -4.37 16.26 -9.51
CA ASP A 81 -3.72 17.53 -9.13
C ASP A 81 -4.64 18.46 -8.34
N ARG A 82 -5.95 18.14 -8.23
CA ARG A 82 -6.96 19.00 -7.60
C ARG A 82 -7.98 18.22 -6.79
N ASP A 83 -8.52 18.88 -5.78
CA ASP A 83 -9.61 18.40 -4.94
C ASP A 83 -10.92 18.34 -5.72
N SER A 84 -11.75 17.32 -5.45
CA SER A 84 -13.03 17.08 -6.14
C SER A 84 -14.10 18.11 -5.77
N GLY A 85 -13.99 18.75 -4.61
CA GLY A 85 -14.84 19.86 -4.19
C GLY A 85 -14.58 21.18 -4.94
N CYS A 86 -13.45 21.31 -5.63
CA CYS A 86 -13.14 22.48 -6.44
C CYS A 86 -13.98 22.44 -7.73
N THR A 87 -15.00 23.31 -7.81
CA THR A 87 -15.95 23.32 -8.94
C THR A 87 -16.17 24.69 -9.57
N ASN A 88 -15.86 25.80 -8.87
CA ASN A 88 -16.35 27.13 -9.26
C ASN A 88 -15.25 28.10 -9.76
N LEU A 89 -13.97 27.77 -9.61
CA LEU A 89 -12.86 28.63 -10.05
C LEU A 89 -12.33 28.21 -11.43
N PRO A 90 -11.66 29.10 -12.19
CA PRO A 90 -11.05 28.73 -13.47
C PRO A 90 -10.06 27.56 -13.34
N GLN A 91 -9.24 27.54 -12.29
CA GLN A 91 -8.34 26.41 -12.03
C GLN A 91 -9.08 25.13 -11.62
N CYS A 92 -10.34 25.21 -11.19
CA CYS A 92 -11.15 24.02 -10.93
C CYS A 92 -11.62 23.33 -12.22
N GLN A 93 -11.46 23.96 -13.39
CA GLN A 93 -12.01 23.41 -14.63
C GLN A 93 -11.01 22.52 -15.38
N PRO A 94 -11.46 21.37 -15.91
CA PRO A 94 -12.74 20.72 -15.60
C PRO A 94 -12.76 20.16 -14.16
N PRO A 95 -13.93 20.06 -13.50
CA PRO A 95 -14.03 19.54 -12.14
C PRO A 95 -13.49 18.12 -12.03
N ARG A 96 -12.85 17.80 -10.90
CA ARG A 96 -12.35 16.45 -10.66
C ARG A 96 -13.45 15.58 -10.07
N ALA A 97 -13.61 14.38 -10.64
CA ALA A 97 -14.66 13.46 -10.23
C ALA A 97 -14.36 12.85 -8.86
N TRP A 98 -15.36 12.84 -7.98
CA TRP A 98 -15.37 12.03 -6.76
C TRP A 98 -15.15 10.56 -7.08
N TRP A 99 -14.42 9.85 -6.22
CA TRP A 99 -14.21 8.41 -6.40
C TRP A 99 -15.22 7.61 -5.60
N ASP A 100 -15.84 6.61 -6.21
CA ASP A 100 -16.70 5.70 -5.49
C ASP A 100 -15.87 4.73 -4.63
N VAL A 101 -15.80 5.02 -3.33
CA VAL A 101 -15.06 4.22 -2.35
C VAL A 101 -15.76 2.90 -2.01
N THR A 102 -17.02 2.71 -2.40
CA THR A 102 -17.72 1.40 -2.30
C THR A 102 -17.32 0.44 -3.43
N ASN A 103 -16.56 0.94 -4.40
CA ASN A 103 -16.05 0.22 -5.56
C ASN A 103 -17.12 -0.36 -6.51
N HIS A 104 -18.31 0.22 -6.55
CA HIS A 104 -19.37 -0.17 -7.47
C HIS A 104 -19.26 0.53 -8.83
N ASP A 105 -19.09 1.84 -8.85
CA ASP A 105 -19.10 2.68 -10.05
C ASP A 105 -17.73 3.29 -10.37
N LEU A 106 -17.58 3.87 -11.56
CA LEU A 106 -16.36 4.60 -11.96
C LEU A 106 -16.55 6.11 -11.82
N PRO A 107 -15.49 6.88 -11.48
CA PRO A 107 -14.15 6.40 -11.11
C PRO A 107 -14.10 5.84 -9.69
N ARG A 108 -13.16 4.93 -9.41
CA ARG A 108 -13.00 4.29 -8.10
C ARG A 108 -11.54 3.96 -7.75
N PRO A 109 -11.22 3.75 -6.47
CA PRO A 109 -9.86 3.45 -6.05
C PRO A 109 -9.29 2.15 -6.63
N THR A 110 -10.05 1.04 -6.60
CA THR A 110 -9.59 -0.27 -7.13
C THR A 110 -9.14 -0.20 -8.59
N ARG A 111 -9.69 0.75 -9.34
CA ARG A 111 -9.32 0.93 -10.73
C ARG A 111 -7.97 1.64 -10.90
N ALA A 112 -7.70 2.67 -10.10
CA ALA A 112 -6.39 3.32 -10.07
C ALA A 112 -5.30 2.33 -9.62
N VAL A 113 -5.60 1.58 -8.54
CA VAL A 113 -4.74 0.52 -7.98
C VAL A 113 -4.41 -0.56 -9.00
N LEU A 114 -5.37 -0.98 -9.85
CA LEU A 114 -5.12 -1.94 -10.94
C LEU A 114 -4.10 -1.40 -11.96
N TRP A 115 -4.21 -0.12 -12.32
CA TRP A 115 -3.29 0.50 -13.28
C TRP A 115 -1.88 0.61 -12.71
N GLU A 116 -1.76 1.02 -11.45
CA GLU A 116 -0.49 1.09 -10.72
C GLU A 116 0.16 -0.29 -10.61
N ASN A 117 -0.58 -1.32 -10.21
CA ASN A 117 -0.07 -2.69 -10.12
C ASN A 117 0.48 -3.16 -11.47
N ALA A 118 -0.29 -2.98 -12.54
CA ALA A 118 0.13 -3.36 -13.88
C ALA A 118 1.35 -2.55 -14.36
N LEU A 119 1.45 -1.26 -14.02
CA LEU A 119 2.57 -0.41 -14.37
C LEU A 119 3.84 -0.81 -13.62
N SER A 120 3.74 -0.99 -12.30
CA SER A 120 4.84 -1.40 -11.43
C SER A 120 5.42 -2.73 -11.90
N ALA A 121 4.54 -3.70 -12.19
CA ALA A 121 4.94 -5.00 -12.72
C ALA A 121 5.60 -4.89 -14.12
N ALA A 122 5.01 -4.13 -15.04
CA ALA A 122 5.54 -3.98 -16.41
C ALA A 122 6.87 -3.22 -16.47
N ALA A 123 7.06 -2.23 -15.60
CA ALA A 123 8.29 -1.46 -15.52
C ALA A 123 9.37 -2.13 -14.65
N GLY A 124 8.97 -3.03 -13.74
CA GLY A 124 9.86 -3.58 -12.71
C GLY A 124 10.33 -2.52 -11.72
N LYS A 125 9.49 -1.53 -11.40
CA LYS A 125 9.81 -0.37 -10.54
C LYS A 125 8.74 -0.16 -9.48
N ARG A 126 9.16 0.29 -8.29
CA ARG A 126 8.22 0.82 -7.29
C ARG A 126 7.78 2.24 -7.68
N LEU A 127 6.61 2.62 -7.19
CA LEU A 127 5.94 3.86 -7.56
C LEU A 127 5.97 4.85 -6.39
N ILE A 128 6.08 6.13 -6.70
CA ILE A 128 5.79 7.22 -5.78
C ILE A 128 4.51 7.89 -6.25
N LEU A 129 3.48 7.82 -5.42
CA LEU A 129 2.18 8.37 -5.76
C LEU A 129 2.19 9.89 -5.55
N TRP A 130 2.36 10.61 -6.65
CA TRP A 130 2.33 12.06 -6.80
C TRP A 130 1.61 12.46 -8.11
N GLN A 131 0.60 13.31 -8.12
CA GLN A 131 0.06 14.04 -6.99
C GLN A 131 -1.20 13.39 -6.42
N VAL A 132 -1.38 13.51 -5.10
CA VAL A 132 -2.63 13.24 -4.40
C VAL A 132 -3.15 14.54 -3.78
N PRO A 133 -4.44 14.90 -3.98
CA PRO A 133 -5.03 16.06 -3.32
C PRO A 133 -5.08 15.87 -1.80
N ALA A 134 -4.95 16.97 -1.06
CA ALA A 134 -4.98 16.94 0.41
C ALA A 134 -6.39 17.15 1.01
N GLY A 135 -7.41 17.35 0.17
CA GLY A 135 -8.78 17.55 0.60
C GLY A 135 -9.35 16.38 1.39
N ASN A 136 -10.33 16.71 2.24
CA ASN A 136 -11.12 15.74 2.98
C ASN A 136 -12.56 16.20 3.14
N ILE A 137 -13.47 15.26 3.40
CA ILE A 137 -14.92 15.50 3.46
C ILE A 137 -15.38 16.48 4.54
N GLY A 138 -14.51 16.86 5.49
CA GLY A 138 -14.83 17.78 6.58
C GLY A 138 -14.68 19.27 6.26
N LEU A 139 -14.23 19.63 5.05
CA LEU A 139 -13.93 21.01 4.66
C LEU A 139 -15.14 21.72 4.02
N ASP A 140 -15.07 23.04 3.82
CA ASP A 140 -16.21 23.89 3.43
C ASP A 140 -16.30 24.23 1.92
N ASN A 141 -15.38 23.71 1.12
CA ASN A 141 -15.22 24.01 -0.31
C ASN A 141 -14.92 25.48 -0.63
N SER A 142 -14.11 26.13 0.22
CA SER A 142 -13.50 27.43 -0.06
C SER A 142 -12.02 27.32 -0.47
N CYS A 143 -11.41 28.44 -0.90
CA CYS A 143 -9.99 28.46 -1.28
C CYS A 143 -9.11 27.91 -0.13
N ASN A 144 -8.26 26.93 -0.46
CA ASN A 144 -7.42 26.12 0.42
C ASN A 144 -8.17 25.13 1.33
N HIS A 145 -9.50 25.03 1.26
CA HIS A 145 -10.34 24.16 2.08
C HIS A 145 -11.37 23.39 1.21
N TYR A 146 -10.90 22.74 0.15
CA TYR A 146 -11.72 21.89 -0.70
C TYR A 146 -11.81 20.46 -0.20
N GLN A 147 -13.01 19.90 -0.28
CA GLN A 147 -13.25 18.51 0.06
C GLN A 147 -12.71 17.56 -1.02
N ASP A 148 -12.24 16.40 -0.56
CA ASP A 148 -11.87 15.26 -1.41
C ASP A 148 -12.05 13.97 -0.60
N ASN A 149 -12.04 12.81 -1.26
CA ASN A 149 -12.17 11.51 -0.58
C ASN A 149 -10.98 10.57 -0.80
N ARG A 150 -9.99 10.98 -1.60
CA ARG A 150 -8.86 10.12 -1.94
C ARG A 150 -7.84 9.98 -0.82
N ALA A 151 -7.56 11.06 -0.08
CA ALA A 151 -6.65 10.99 1.06
C ALA A 151 -7.18 10.06 2.16
N ALA A 152 -8.47 10.19 2.51
CA ALA A 152 -9.13 9.31 3.46
C ALA A 152 -9.12 7.83 3.01
N TYR A 153 -9.28 7.56 1.71
CA TYR A 153 -9.16 6.21 1.18
C TYR A 153 -7.74 5.64 1.41
N LEU A 154 -6.69 6.37 1.06
CA LEU A 154 -5.30 5.91 1.23
C LEU A 154 -4.95 5.60 2.69
N PHE A 155 -5.42 6.40 3.63
CA PHE A 155 -5.17 6.16 5.06
C PHE A 155 -5.95 4.97 5.62
N SER A 156 -7.13 4.67 5.07
CA SER A 156 -7.92 3.49 5.46
C SER A 156 -7.55 2.21 4.71
N HIS A 157 -6.86 2.34 3.57
CA HIS A 157 -6.44 1.23 2.70
C HIS A 157 -4.96 1.34 2.30
N PRO A 158 -4.02 1.53 3.25
CA PRO A 158 -2.61 1.73 2.93
C PRO A 158 -2.01 0.55 2.16
N ARG A 159 -2.57 -0.64 2.36
CA ARG A 159 -2.13 -1.86 1.71
C ARG A 159 -2.51 -1.94 0.23
N ASP A 160 -3.62 -1.35 -0.18
CA ASP A 160 -3.99 -1.30 -1.61
C ASP A 160 -2.92 -0.56 -2.41
N ALA A 161 -2.40 0.54 -1.86
CA ALA A 161 -1.28 1.26 -2.44
C ALA A 161 0.01 0.44 -2.39
N PHE A 162 0.35 -0.16 -1.25
CA PHE A 162 1.58 -0.94 -1.14
C PHE A 162 1.64 -2.14 -2.10
N ASP A 163 0.56 -2.92 -2.16
CA ASP A 163 0.44 -4.12 -2.99
C ASP A 163 0.34 -3.74 -4.50
N SER A 164 -0.06 -2.51 -4.83
CA SER A 164 -0.01 -1.98 -6.21
C SER A 164 1.38 -1.55 -6.66
N GLY A 165 2.37 -1.53 -5.77
CA GLY A 165 3.73 -1.08 -6.09
C GLY A 165 4.08 0.29 -5.53
N VAL A 166 3.15 1.02 -4.91
CA VAL A 166 3.42 2.33 -4.31
C VAL A 166 4.28 2.17 -3.05
N ALA A 167 5.33 2.98 -2.94
CA ALA A 167 6.24 3.00 -1.80
C ALA A 167 6.12 4.29 -0.96
N ALA A 168 5.57 5.36 -1.53
CA ALA A 168 5.27 6.60 -0.82
C ALA A 168 4.13 7.35 -1.48
N VAL A 169 3.44 8.18 -0.69
CA VAL A 169 2.36 9.07 -1.13
C VAL A 169 2.75 10.51 -0.84
N LEU A 170 2.64 11.39 -1.84
CA LEU A 170 2.91 12.82 -1.71
C LEU A 170 1.62 13.62 -1.88
N PHE A 171 1.14 14.18 -0.77
CA PHE A 171 -0.03 15.05 -0.73
C PHE A 171 0.34 16.51 -1.05
N GLY A 172 -0.49 17.20 -1.81
CA GLY A 172 -0.28 18.63 -2.08
C GLY A 172 -1.42 19.29 -2.85
N SER A 173 -1.35 20.61 -2.99
CA SER A 173 -2.35 21.45 -3.64
C SER A 173 -2.40 21.32 -5.16
N GLY A 174 -1.27 21.33 -5.88
CA GLY A 174 -1.21 21.01 -7.32
C GLY A 174 -1.76 22.09 -8.25
N ALA A 175 -2.62 22.96 -7.72
CA ALA A 175 -3.00 24.24 -8.27
C ALA A 175 -3.20 25.26 -7.13
N GLU A 176 -3.28 26.53 -7.50
CA GLU A 176 -3.61 27.62 -6.58
C GLU A 176 -5.00 27.41 -5.93
N CYS A 177 -5.14 27.81 -4.67
CA CYS A 177 -6.34 27.63 -3.85
C CYS A 177 -6.75 26.18 -3.56
N MET A 178 -5.95 25.16 -3.87
CA MET A 178 -6.30 23.78 -3.49
C MET A 178 -5.92 23.51 -2.04
N THR A 179 -6.61 22.55 -1.42
CA THR A 179 -6.24 22.07 -0.08
C THR A 179 -4.80 21.57 -0.11
N ASN A 180 -4.04 21.91 0.91
CA ASN A 180 -2.69 21.40 1.10
C ASN A 180 -2.53 20.91 2.55
N PRO A 181 -1.43 20.19 2.89
CA PRO A 181 -1.26 19.62 4.22
C PRO A 181 -1.29 20.61 5.39
N SER A 182 -1.13 21.93 5.17
CA SER A 182 -1.27 22.93 6.24
C SER A 182 -2.68 23.52 6.37
N THR A 183 -3.58 23.20 5.42
CA THR A 183 -4.95 23.72 5.37
C THR A 183 -6.01 22.61 5.35
N ASP A 184 -5.62 21.33 5.43
CA ASP A 184 -6.53 20.18 5.42
C ASP A 184 -7.30 19.96 6.75
N GLY A 185 -7.29 20.94 7.66
CA GLY A 185 -7.85 20.78 8.99
C GLY A 185 -7.06 19.83 9.90
N GLY A 186 -5.81 19.48 9.54
CA GLY A 186 -4.91 18.64 10.33
C GLY A 186 -5.09 17.14 10.10
N LEU A 187 -5.83 16.71 9.07
CA LEU A 187 -6.08 15.29 8.79
C LEU A 187 -4.78 14.52 8.55
N ILE A 188 -3.97 14.95 7.57
CA ILE A 188 -2.72 14.28 7.19
C ILE A 188 -1.75 14.25 8.37
N GLY A 189 -1.64 15.35 9.12
CA GLY A 189 -0.79 15.42 10.31
C GLY A 189 -1.26 14.47 11.42
N THR A 190 -2.56 14.29 11.60
CA THR A 190 -3.13 13.36 12.59
C THR A 190 -2.94 11.90 12.17
N GLN A 191 -3.24 11.58 10.91
CA GLN A 191 -3.03 10.24 10.36
C GLN A 191 -1.55 9.84 10.39
N GLY A 192 -0.67 10.80 10.08
CA GLY A 192 0.77 10.63 10.19
C GLY A 192 1.24 10.30 11.61
N LYS A 193 0.56 10.79 12.66
CA LYS A 193 0.86 10.40 14.06
C LYS A 193 0.32 9.00 14.38
N GLN A 194 -0.92 8.72 13.99
CA GLN A 194 -1.57 7.43 14.22
C GLN A 194 -0.80 6.27 13.59
N ALA A 195 -0.20 6.48 12.41
CA ALA A 195 0.64 5.49 11.74
C ALA A 195 1.94 5.13 12.51
N TYR A 196 2.25 5.77 13.63
CA TYR A 196 3.36 5.40 14.51
C TYR A 196 2.88 4.88 15.88
N ASP A 197 1.57 4.82 16.11
CA ASP A 197 1.00 4.26 17.34
C ASP A 197 0.83 2.74 17.18
N PRO A 198 1.41 1.91 18.06
CA PRO A 198 1.27 0.46 17.95
C PRO A 198 -0.20 0.02 18.02
N PRO A 199 -0.60 -1.05 17.29
CA PRO A 199 -1.96 -1.56 17.33
C PRO A 199 -2.41 -1.98 18.74
N ALA A 200 -3.72 -1.95 18.98
CA ALA A 200 -4.29 -2.51 20.20
C ALA A 200 -4.12 -4.04 20.27
N ALA A 201 -4.20 -4.61 21.48
CA ALA A 201 -4.21 -6.06 21.65
C ALA A 201 -5.45 -6.66 20.95
N PRO A 202 -5.29 -7.73 20.16
CA PRO A 202 -6.43 -8.43 19.59
C PRO A 202 -7.30 -9.04 20.70
N ASP A 203 -8.61 -9.07 20.47
CA ASP A 203 -9.59 -9.64 21.39
C ASP A 203 -10.27 -10.89 20.79
N GLY A 204 -11.12 -11.55 21.59
CA GLY A 204 -11.86 -12.73 21.14
C GLY A 204 -11.00 -13.96 20.80
N LEU A 205 -9.72 -14.00 21.20
CA LEU A 205 -8.87 -15.16 20.97
C LEU A 205 -9.51 -16.40 21.63
N SER A 206 -9.67 -17.44 20.83
CA SER A 206 -10.27 -18.71 21.23
C SER A 206 -9.58 -19.89 20.57
N LEU A 207 -9.55 -21.01 21.29
CA LEU A 207 -9.17 -22.30 20.74
C LEU A 207 -10.39 -22.94 20.07
N VAL A 208 -10.34 -23.07 18.76
CA VAL A 208 -11.40 -23.69 17.95
C VAL A 208 -11.33 -25.22 18.04
N ALA A 209 -10.12 -25.77 17.94
CA ALA A 209 -9.86 -27.20 18.04
C ALA A 209 -8.42 -27.48 18.48
N ALA A 210 -8.22 -28.56 19.24
CA ALA A 210 -6.89 -29.12 19.48
C ALA A 210 -6.91 -30.63 19.25
N ALA A 211 -6.03 -31.12 18.38
CA ALA A 211 -5.96 -32.53 18.02
C ALA A 211 -4.52 -32.94 17.72
N GLY A 212 -4.06 -34.04 18.32
CA GLY A 212 -2.68 -34.51 18.20
C GLY A 212 -1.70 -33.42 18.64
N ALA A 213 -0.93 -32.91 17.68
CA ALA A 213 0.04 -31.82 17.87
C ALA A 213 -0.46 -30.43 17.39
N THR A 214 -1.71 -30.31 16.96
CA THR A 214 -2.23 -29.09 16.35
C THR A 214 -3.19 -28.34 17.28
N ALA A 215 -3.12 -27.00 17.22
CA ALA A 215 -4.07 -26.10 17.87
C ALA A 215 -4.59 -25.10 16.83
N THR A 216 -5.89 -25.12 16.56
CA THR A 216 -6.56 -24.18 15.65
C THR A 216 -7.14 -23.04 16.46
N LEU A 217 -6.78 -21.82 16.10
CA LEU A 217 -7.09 -20.59 16.81
C LEU A 217 -7.90 -19.65 15.93
N ARG A 218 -8.74 -18.84 16.55
CA ARG A 218 -9.44 -17.72 15.91
C ARG A 218 -9.53 -16.54 16.87
N TRP A 219 -9.47 -15.33 16.35
CA TRP A 219 -9.68 -14.07 17.07
C TRP A 219 -10.48 -13.10 16.20
N ASN A 220 -10.90 -11.96 16.75
CA ASN A 220 -11.53 -10.91 15.95
C ASN A 220 -10.48 -10.20 15.09
N GLU A 221 -10.86 -9.70 13.92
CA GLU A 221 -9.94 -8.88 13.12
C GLU A 221 -9.64 -7.57 13.87
N SER A 222 -8.41 -7.07 13.74
CA SER A 222 -8.02 -5.82 14.39
C SER A 222 -8.57 -4.65 13.60
N ASP A 223 -9.09 -3.65 14.31
CA ASP A 223 -9.57 -2.40 13.71
C ASP A 223 -8.43 -1.43 13.36
N ALA A 224 -7.16 -1.82 13.55
CA ALA A 224 -6.01 -0.99 13.17
C ALA A 224 -5.99 -0.81 11.64
N PRO A 225 -6.04 0.45 11.14
CA PRO A 225 -6.16 0.73 9.70
C PRO A 225 -4.93 0.28 8.90
N ASP A 226 -3.80 0.06 9.56
CA ASP A 226 -2.52 -0.35 9.00
C ASP A 226 -2.06 -1.73 9.52
N LEU A 227 -2.99 -2.58 9.95
CA LEU A 227 -2.68 -3.97 10.33
C LEU A 227 -1.91 -4.68 9.20
N TRP A 228 -0.68 -5.08 9.51
CA TRP A 228 0.20 -5.75 8.55
C TRP A 228 0.21 -7.26 8.71
N ARG A 229 0.34 -7.71 9.96
CA ARG A 229 0.38 -9.13 10.32
C ARG A 229 0.03 -9.35 11.79
N TYR A 230 -0.19 -10.60 12.15
CA TYR A 230 -0.26 -11.03 13.54
C TYR A 230 1.01 -11.77 13.97
N ARG A 231 1.29 -11.76 15.26
CA ARG A 231 2.31 -12.57 15.91
C ARG A 231 1.69 -13.40 17.01
N LEU A 232 1.81 -14.71 16.90
CA LEU A 232 1.51 -15.61 18.02
C LEU A 232 2.69 -15.67 18.97
N ARG A 233 2.39 -15.77 20.26
CA ARG A 233 3.31 -16.16 21.33
C ARG A 233 2.73 -17.39 22.02
N TYR A 234 3.51 -18.45 22.12
CA TYR A 234 3.08 -19.70 22.74
C TYR A 234 4.14 -20.27 23.68
N GLN A 235 3.70 -20.87 24.77
CA GLN A 235 4.56 -21.31 25.88
C GLN A 235 4.03 -22.63 26.46
N LEU A 236 4.92 -23.61 26.68
CA LEU A 236 4.59 -24.89 27.32
C LEU A 236 4.78 -24.76 28.84
N GLY A 237 3.72 -24.90 29.63
CA GLY A 237 3.78 -24.70 31.09
C GLY A 237 4.46 -23.37 31.45
N ALA A 238 5.47 -23.42 32.32
CA ALA A 238 6.30 -22.26 32.71
C ALA A 238 7.61 -22.13 31.88
N GLY A 239 7.71 -22.82 30.73
CA GLY A 239 8.90 -22.80 29.88
C GLY A 239 9.12 -21.48 29.12
N PRO A 240 10.11 -21.39 28.22
CA PRO A 240 10.32 -20.21 27.40
C PRO A 240 9.17 -20.01 26.39
N ALA A 241 8.80 -18.76 26.15
CA ALA A 241 7.85 -18.42 25.11
C ALA A 241 8.52 -18.40 23.72
N THR A 242 7.81 -18.89 22.72
CA THR A 242 8.22 -18.84 21.31
C THR A 242 7.23 -17.97 20.52
N THR A 243 7.71 -17.30 19.47
CA THR A 243 6.84 -16.48 18.60
C THR A 243 6.81 -16.97 17.16
N LEU A 244 5.68 -16.74 16.50
CA LEU A 244 5.47 -17.04 15.09
C LEU A 244 4.70 -15.90 14.43
N ASP A 245 5.26 -15.32 13.37
CA ASP A 245 4.56 -14.32 12.55
C ASP A 245 3.64 -15.02 11.56
N LEU A 246 2.44 -14.47 11.43
CA LEU A 246 1.38 -14.97 10.56
C LEU A 246 1.08 -13.96 9.46
N SER A 247 0.14 -14.30 8.58
CA SER A 247 -0.49 -13.30 7.73
C SER A 247 -1.49 -12.43 8.54
N ARG A 248 -2.28 -11.61 7.86
CA ARG A 248 -3.41 -10.88 8.45
C ARG A 248 -4.64 -11.75 8.73
N ALA A 249 -4.60 -13.05 8.40
CA ALA A 249 -5.72 -13.93 8.68
C ALA A 249 -5.96 -13.98 10.19
N ASN A 250 -7.20 -13.77 10.62
CA ASN A 250 -7.61 -13.84 12.03
C ASN A 250 -7.82 -15.28 12.54
N THR A 251 -7.18 -16.23 11.87
CA THR A 251 -7.20 -17.65 12.21
C THR A 251 -5.85 -18.28 11.87
N ALA A 252 -5.44 -19.27 12.67
CA ALA A 252 -4.20 -20.00 12.46
C ALA A 252 -4.30 -21.42 12.98
N THR A 253 -3.63 -22.36 12.31
CA THR A 253 -3.36 -23.69 12.86
C THR A 253 -1.90 -23.75 13.27
N LEU A 254 -1.66 -23.81 14.58
CA LEU A 254 -0.32 -23.92 15.15
C LEU A 254 0.06 -25.40 15.30
N LEU A 255 1.25 -25.75 14.85
CA LEU A 255 1.85 -27.06 15.08
C LEU A 255 2.80 -26.98 16.29
N LEU A 256 2.41 -27.63 17.39
CA LEU A 256 3.09 -27.55 18.68
C LEU A 256 4.13 -28.67 18.82
N PRO A 257 5.37 -28.37 19.24
CA PRO A 257 6.50 -29.29 19.14
C PRO A 257 6.40 -30.49 20.10
N SER A 258 5.67 -30.34 21.21
CA SER A 258 5.56 -31.33 22.29
C SER A 258 4.11 -31.45 22.77
N ALA A 259 3.77 -32.62 23.32
CA ALA A 259 2.54 -32.82 24.07
C ALA A 259 2.57 -32.01 25.38
N GLY A 260 1.40 -31.57 25.85
CA GLY A 260 1.26 -30.86 27.12
C GLY A 260 0.33 -29.66 27.04
N SER A 261 0.34 -28.86 28.12
CA SER A 261 -0.51 -27.68 28.27
C SER A 261 0.21 -26.41 27.82
N TRP A 262 -0.33 -25.78 26.79
CA TRP A 262 0.20 -24.58 26.15
C TRP A 262 -0.63 -23.36 26.52
N SER A 263 0.04 -22.24 26.75
CA SER A 263 -0.54 -20.91 26.83
C SER A 263 -0.23 -20.18 25.53
N ILE A 264 -1.25 -19.65 24.84
CA ILE A 264 -1.12 -19.02 23.52
C ILE A 264 -1.80 -17.66 23.53
N SER A 265 -1.10 -16.62 23.07
CA SER A 265 -1.61 -15.26 22.92
C SER A 265 -1.24 -14.68 21.55
N VAL A 266 -1.98 -13.70 21.05
CA VAL A 266 -1.74 -13.07 19.75
C VAL A 266 -1.53 -11.56 19.90
N ALA A 267 -0.63 -10.97 19.12
CA ALA A 267 -0.44 -9.51 19.00
C ALA A 267 -0.63 -9.08 17.54
N ALA A 268 -1.17 -7.89 17.32
CA ALA A 268 -1.18 -7.24 16.01
C ALA A 268 0.13 -6.49 15.77
N ILE A 269 0.55 -6.42 14.51
CA ILE A 269 1.75 -5.69 14.06
C ILE A 269 1.34 -4.76 12.92
N ASP A 270 1.72 -3.48 13.02
CA ASP A 270 1.45 -2.45 12.01
C ASP A 270 2.41 -2.53 10.80
N ALA A 271 2.21 -1.65 9.82
CA ALA A 271 3.02 -1.58 8.60
C ALA A 271 4.46 -1.11 8.85
N GLN A 272 4.72 -0.42 9.96
CA GLN A 272 6.00 0.11 10.40
C GLN A 272 6.78 -0.96 11.21
N GLY A 273 6.13 -2.06 11.58
CA GLY A 273 6.70 -3.18 12.31
C GLY A 273 6.60 -3.06 13.83
N HIS A 274 5.82 -2.11 14.37
CA HIS A 274 5.56 -2.06 15.81
C HIS A 274 4.53 -3.12 16.18
N ALA A 275 4.85 -3.88 17.22
CA ALA A 275 3.94 -4.87 17.78
C ALA A 275 3.14 -4.25 18.91
N GLY A 276 1.82 -4.43 18.86
CA GLY A 276 0.92 -4.15 19.96
C GLY A 276 1.11 -5.10 21.14
N PRO A 277 0.37 -4.88 22.24
CA PRO A 277 0.31 -5.84 23.34
C PRO A 277 -0.30 -7.18 22.90
N TYR A 278 0.09 -8.25 23.58
CA TYR A 278 -0.54 -9.56 23.37
C TYR A 278 -1.93 -9.60 24.01
N SER A 279 -2.84 -10.33 23.36
CA SER A 279 -4.17 -10.68 23.86
C SER A 279 -4.10 -11.42 25.20
N THR A 280 -5.24 -11.53 25.87
CA THR A 280 -5.44 -12.57 26.90
C THR A 280 -5.09 -13.93 26.30
N ALA A 281 -4.33 -14.73 27.04
CA ALA A 281 -3.89 -16.03 26.57
C ALA A 281 -4.99 -17.08 26.69
N VAL A 282 -5.03 -18.02 25.75
CA VAL A 282 -5.88 -19.21 25.79
C VAL A 282 -5.03 -20.45 26.06
N GLY A 283 -5.62 -21.41 26.76
CA GLY A 283 -5.01 -22.72 26.99
C GLY A 283 -5.28 -23.67 25.82
N ALA A 284 -4.28 -24.46 25.43
CA ALA A 284 -4.44 -25.58 24.51
C ALA A 284 -3.69 -26.81 25.03
N THR A 285 -4.34 -27.98 25.02
CA THR A 285 -3.70 -29.24 25.43
C THR A 285 -3.49 -30.13 24.21
N THR A 286 -2.25 -30.52 23.95
CA THR A 286 -1.90 -31.47 22.89
C THR A 286 -1.53 -32.82 23.46
N SER A 287 -2.01 -33.89 22.82
CA SER A 287 -1.74 -35.29 23.22
C SER A 287 -0.51 -35.88 22.54
N GLN A 288 -0.02 -35.23 21.48
CA GLN A 288 1.21 -35.61 20.76
C GLN A 288 2.06 -34.38 20.49
N GLY A 289 3.38 -34.56 20.36
CA GLY A 289 4.28 -33.52 19.87
C GLY A 289 4.45 -33.61 18.36
N ALA A 290 4.67 -32.48 17.68
CA ALA A 290 4.94 -32.46 16.23
C ALA A 290 6.14 -33.33 15.84
N ARG A 291 7.11 -33.53 16.74
CA ARG A 291 8.23 -34.46 16.55
C ARG A 291 7.79 -35.93 16.39
N GLN A 292 6.59 -36.29 16.85
CA GLN A 292 6.01 -37.63 16.73
C GLN A 292 5.01 -37.74 15.56
N VAL A 293 4.62 -36.62 14.94
CA VAL A 293 3.80 -36.62 13.73
C VAL A 293 4.72 -36.84 12.53
N LEU A 294 5.02 -38.10 12.24
CA LEU A 294 5.58 -38.49 10.94
C LEU A 294 4.57 -38.13 9.86
N VAL A 295 4.86 -37.10 9.07
CA VAL A 295 4.09 -36.83 7.84
C VAL A 295 4.51 -37.89 6.82
N PRO A 296 3.62 -38.81 6.38
CA PRO A 296 3.97 -39.72 5.30
C PRO A 296 4.13 -38.88 4.03
N ILE A 297 5.36 -38.71 3.56
CA ILE A 297 5.61 -38.15 2.24
C ILE A 297 5.44 -39.29 1.23
N ALA A 298 4.22 -39.50 0.74
CA ALA A 298 4.00 -40.27 -0.46
C ALA A 298 4.36 -39.39 -1.67
N ARG A 299 5.59 -39.54 -2.20
CA ARG A 299 5.90 -39.02 -3.53
C ARG A 299 5.33 -40.00 -4.57
N ARG A 300 4.49 -39.50 -5.48
CA ARG A 300 4.34 -40.07 -6.82
C ARG A 300 5.04 -39.14 -7.79
#